data_AF-A0A5Y7W989-F1
#
_entry.id   AF-A0A5Y7W989-F1
#
_cell.length_a   1.000
_cell.length_b   1.000
_cell.length_c   1.000
_cell.angle_alpha   90.00
_cell.angle_beta   90.00
_cell.angle_gamma   90.00
#
_symmetry.space_group_name_H-M   'P 1'
#
loop_
_entity.id
_entity.type
_entity.pdbx_description
1 polymer ?
#
loop_
_entity_poly.entity_id
_entity_poly.type
_entity_poly.pdbx_seq_one_letter_code
_entity_poly.pdbx_strand_id
1 'polypeptide(L)'
;DEVSAEFTGQPPEGKTIGVGADGLPAWLDIPPPSHDELVAQAEEEKQGRIDQANDYMNGKQWPGKAAIGRLKGDELVQYNLWLDYLDALEAVDTSSAQDTKWPTPPGGQAS
;
A
#
# COMPACT_ATOMS: atom_id res chain seq x y z
N ASP A 1 -33.79 21.49 -15.65
CA ASP A 1 -33.39 21.28 -14.25
C ASP A 1 -31.87 21.22 -14.24
N GLU A 2 -31.24 22.34 -13.91
CA GLU A 2 -29.80 22.59 -14.15
C GLU A 2 -28.93 22.10 -12.98
N VAL A 3 -29.54 21.99 -11.79
CA VAL A 3 -28.90 21.55 -10.55
C VAL A 3 -28.43 20.10 -10.65
N SER A 4 -29.16 19.22 -11.33
CA SER A 4 -28.79 17.80 -11.49
C SER A 4 -27.54 17.55 -12.36
N ALA A 5 -27.24 18.43 -13.33
CA ALA A 5 -26.09 18.24 -14.23
C ALA A 5 -24.74 18.49 -13.52
N GLU A 6 -24.70 19.41 -12.55
CA GLU A 6 -23.48 19.78 -11.84
C GLU A 6 -23.02 18.69 -10.85
N PHE A 7 -23.96 17.98 -10.22
CA PHE A 7 -23.66 16.92 -9.23
C PHE A 7 -23.58 15.50 -9.82
N THR A 8 -23.70 15.36 -11.15
CA THR A 8 -23.46 14.09 -11.87
C THR A 8 -22.11 14.05 -12.58
N GLY A 9 -21.34 15.16 -12.51
CA GLY A 9 -19.98 15.28 -13.02
C GLY A 9 -18.90 14.75 -12.07
N GLN A 10 -17.63 14.97 -12.44
CA GLN A 10 -16.49 14.58 -11.61
C GLN A 10 -16.46 15.42 -10.32
N PRO A 11 -16.35 14.80 -9.13
CA PRO A 11 -16.29 15.53 -7.86
C PRO A 11 -15.06 16.44 -7.79
N PRO A 12 -15.16 17.62 -7.15
CA PRO A 12 -13.99 18.41 -6.77
C PRO A 12 -13.07 17.60 -5.84
N GLU A 13 -11.76 17.85 -5.88
CA GLU A 13 -10.79 17.17 -5.01
C GLU A 13 -11.17 17.29 -3.52
N GLY A 14 -11.20 16.14 -2.84
CA GLY A 14 -11.54 16.07 -1.42
C GLY A 14 -13.02 16.24 -1.08
N LYS A 15 -13.92 16.25 -2.09
CA LYS A 15 -15.37 16.39 -1.88
C LYS A 15 -16.16 15.20 -2.41
N THR A 16 -17.28 14.91 -1.76
CA THR A 16 -18.25 13.88 -2.16
C THR A 16 -19.64 14.49 -2.27
N ILE A 17 -20.51 13.92 -3.11
CA ILE A 17 -21.90 14.38 -3.21
C ILE A 17 -22.67 13.94 -1.96
N GLY A 18 -23.34 14.88 -1.31
CA GLY A 18 -24.23 14.62 -0.20
C GLY A 18 -25.44 15.55 -0.22
N VAL A 19 -26.24 15.49 0.85
CA VAL A 19 -27.41 16.37 1.01
C VAL A 19 -26.99 17.56 1.87
N GLY A 20 -27.10 18.77 1.32
CA GLY A 20 -26.85 20.02 2.02
C GLY A 20 -27.93 20.35 3.06
N ALA A 21 -27.70 21.39 3.86
CA ALA A 21 -28.62 21.84 4.91
C ALA A 21 -30.00 22.29 4.38
N ASP A 22 -30.08 22.59 3.08
CA ASP A 22 -31.26 22.97 2.32
C ASP A 22 -31.99 21.78 1.67
N GLY A 23 -31.51 20.54 1.87
CA GLY A 23 -32.09 19.34 1.29
C GLY A 23 -31.74 19.12 -0.18
N LEU A 24 -30.88 19.95 -0.77
CA LEU A 24 -30.41 19.83 -2.14
C LEU A 24 -29.07 19.07 -2.21
N PRO A 25 -28.73 18.48 -3.36
CA PRO A 25 -27.39 17.92 -3.56
C PRO A 25 -26.33 19.01 -3.38
N ALA A 26 -25.29 18.72 -2.59
CA ALA A 26 -24.18 19.62 -2.33
C ALA A 26 -22.86 18.84 -2.28
N TRP A 27 -21.76 19.49 -2.64
CA TRP A 27 -20.43 18.94 -2.47
C TRP A 27 -20.00 19.10 -1.01
N LEU A 28 -19.88 17.99 -0.28
CA LEU A 28 -19.45 17.93 1.11
C LEU A 28 -17.98 17.53 1.18
N ASP A 29 -17.24 18.03 2.18
CA ASP A 29 -15.88 17.56 2.43
C ASP A 29 -15.89 16.08 2.84
N ILE A 30 -14.96 15.30 2.27
CA ILE A 30 -14.78 13.90 2.61
C ILE A 30 -14.28 13.83 4.06
N PRO A 31 -14.99 13.13 4.96
CA PRO A 31 -14.51 12.98 6.32
C PRO A 31 -13.17 12.23 6.32
N PRO A 32 -12.27 12.51 7.29
CA PRO A 32 -11.07 11.72 7.42
C PRO A 32 -11.43 10.23 7.57
N PRO A 33 -10.63 9.31 7.00
CA PRO A 33 -10.88 7.88 7.10
C PRO A 33 -10.98 7.48 8.56
N SER A 34 -11.92 6.57 8.84
CA SER A 34 -12.08 5.98 10.16
C SER A 34 -10.82 5.19 10.56
N HIS A 35 -10.70 4.88 11.85
CA HIS A 35 -9.59 4.06 12.34
C HIS A 35 -9.52 2.70 11.63
N ASP A 36 -10.68 2.08 11.39
CA ASP A 36 -10.80 0.80 10.69
C ASP A 36 -10.33 0.92 9.23
N GLU A 37 -10.74 1.99 8.52
CA GLU A 37 -10.26 2.27 7.16
C GLU A 37 -8.76 2.56 7.10
N LEU A 38 -8.19 3.21 8.12
CA LEU A 38 -6.75 3.42 8.20
C LEU A 38 -6.00 2.09 8.42
N VAL A 39 -6.50 1.23 9.30
CA VAL A 39 -5.93 -0.11 9.52
C VAL A 39 -5.99 -0.94 8.24
N ALA A 40 -7.14 -0.97 7.56
CA ALA A 40 -7.30 -1.69 6.30
C ALA A 40 -6.33 -1.18 5.21
N GLN A 41 -6.15 0.15 5.08
CA GLN A 41 -5.16 0.72 4.16
C GLN A 41 -3.73 0.33 4.52
N ALA A 42 -3.37 0.33 5.82
CA ALA A 42 -2.05 -0.09 6.25
C ALA A 42 -1.81 -1.59 6.01
N GLU A 43 -2.82 -2.45 6.20
CA GLU A 43 -2.73 -3.87 5.86
C GLU A 43 -2.59 -4.10 4.35
N GLU A 44 -3.33 -3.36 3.52
CA GLU A 44 -3.18 -3.42 2.07
C GLU A 44 -1.79 -2.97 1.64
N GLU A 45 -1.26 -1.89 2.22
CA GLU A 45 0.10 -1.42 1.95
C GLU A 45 1.16 -2.44 2.38
N LYS A 46 0.99 -3.09 3.54
CA LYS A 46 1.86 -4.19 3.99
C LYS A 46 1.87 -5.31 2.97
N GLN A 47 0.69 -5.77 2.55
CA GLN A 47 0.55 -6.85 1.58
C GLN A 47 1.19 -6.47 0.24
N GLY A 48 0.93 -5.26 -0.26
CA GLY A 48 1.54 -4.77 -1.50
C GLY A 48 3.07 -4.72 -1.44
N ARG A 49 3.66 -4.37 -0.30
CA ARG A 49 5.12 -4.39 -0.10
C ARG A 49 5.68 -5.80 -0.06
N ILE A 50 4.96 -6.74 0.57
CA ILE A 50 5.31 -8.17 0.59
C ILE A 50 5.25 -8.75 -0.83
N ASP A 51 4.20 -8.44 -1.58
CA ASP A 51 4.01 -8.92 -2.95
C ASP A 51 5.13 -8.40 -3.87
N GLN A 52 5.45 -7.10 -3.80
CA GLN A 52 6.55 -6.52 -4.57
C GLN A 52 7.91 -7.18 -4.28
N ALA A 53 8.20 -7.45 -3.00
CA ALA A 53 9.42 -8.14 -2.60
C ALA A 53 9.45 -9.57 -3.15
N ASN A 54 8.34 -10.30 -3.03
CA ASN A 54 8.20 -11.65 -3.55
C ASN A 54 8.35 -11.69 -5.08
N ASP A 55 7.71 -10.78 -5.81
CA ASP A 55 7.84 -10.68 -7.27
C ASP A 55 9.28 -10.42 -7.70
N TYR A 56 9.99 -9.51 -7.01
CA TYR A 56 11.40 -9.24 -7.28
C TYR A 56 12.25 -10.51 -7.11
N MET A 57 12.12 -11.21 -5.98
CA MET A 57 12.90 -12.42 -5.69
C MET A 57 12.54 -13.58 -6.63
N ASN A 58 11.26 -13.73 -6.96
CA ASN A 58 10.76 -14.74 -7.90
C ASN A 58 11.29 -14.48 -9.32
N GLY A 59 11.33 -13.22 -9.76
CA GLY A 59 11.91 -12.83 -11.05
C GLY A 59 13.40 -13.17 -11.18
N LYS A 60 14.13 -13.21 -10.07
CA LYS A 60 15.54 -13.66 -10.02
C LYS A 60 15.70 -15.18 -9.91
N GLN A 61 14.58 -15.90 -9.75
CA GLN A 61 14.51 -17.34 -9.45
C GLN A 61 15.26 -17.72 -8.18
N TRP A 62 15.43 -16.78 -7.24
CA TRP A 62 16.19 -17.02 -6.02
C TRP A 62 15.60 -18.12 -5.13
N PRO A 63 14.27 -18.20 -4.89
CA PRO A 63 13.70 -19.29 -4.10
C PRO A 63 14.03 -20.67 -4.69
N GLY A 64 13.90 -20.81 -6.01
CA GLY A 64 14.23 -22.05 -6.71
C GLY A 64 15.72 -22.37 -6.66
N LYS A 65 16.59 -21.38 -6.90
CA LYS A 65 18.05 -21.54 -6.79
C LYS A 65 18.49 -21.90 -5.37
N ALA A 66 17.86 -21.32 -4.34
CA ALA A 66 18.14 -21.60 -2.94
C ALA A 66 17.77 -23.05 -2.58
N ALA A 67 16.57 -23.50 -2.99
CA ALA A 67 16.08 -24.85 -2.71
C ALA A 67 17.00 -25.98 -3.24
N ILE A 68 17.74 -25.72 -4.33
CA ILE A 68 18.68 -26.69 -4.94
C ILE A 68 20.16 -26.32 -4.72
N GLY A 69 20.47 -25.39 -3.82
CA GLY A 69 21.84 -25.01 -3.47
C GLY A 69 22.64 -24.33 -4.59
N ARG A 70 21.96 -23.74 -5.57
CA ARG A 70 22.56 -22.99 -6.69
C ARG A 70 22.70 -21.50 -6.42
N LEU A 71 22.04 -20.96 -5.40
CA LEU A 71 22.14 -19.57 -4.99
C LEU A 71 23.44 -19.34 -4.19
N LYS A 72 24.32 -18.45 -4.65
CA LYS A 72 25.66 -18.23 -4.06
C LYS A 72 26.18 -16.84 -4.37
N GLY A 73 27.23 -16.43 -3.65
CA GLY A 73 27.87 -15.12 -3.84
C GLY A 73 26.93 -13.97 -3.50
N ASP A 74 27.02 -12.89 -4.27
CA ASP A 74 26.22 -11.67 -4.06
C ASP A 74 24.71 -11.92 -4.14
N GLU A 75 24.26 -12.85 -4.97
CA GLU A 75 22.83 -13.20 -5.07
C GLU A 75 22.27 -13.79 -3.77
N LEU A 76 23.08 -14.56 -3.04
CA LEU A 76 22.68 -15.12 -1.74
C LEU A 76 22.59 -14.03 -0.67
N VAL A 77 23.54 -13.11 -0.67
CA VAL A 77 23.54 -11.96 0.27
C VAL A 77 22.32 -11.09 0.02
N GLN A 78 22.03 -10.77 -1.24
CA GLN A 78 20.85 -9.98 -1.60
C GLN A 78 19.56 -10.71 -1.25
N TYR A 79 19.46 -12.01 -1.51
CA TYR A 79 18.27 -12.78 -1.15
C TYR A 79 18.02 -12.76 0.36
N ASN A 80 19.06 -12.93 1.18
CA ASN A 80 18.91 -12.83 2.64
C ASN A 80 18.42 -11.45 3.07
N LEU A 81 18.96 -10.36 2.51
CA LEU A 81 18.48 -9.00 2.82
C LEU A 81 17.00 -8.81 2.47
N TRP A 82 16.53 -9.40 1.37
CA TRP A 82 15.12 -9.35 1.00
C TRP A 82 14.23 -10.20 1.91
N LEU A 83 14.74 -11.34 2.42
CA LEU A 83 14.04 -12.12 3.45
C LEU A 83 13.97 -11.35 4.78
N ASP A 84 15.06 -10.74 5.23
CA ASP A 84 15.06 -9.85 6.41
C ASP A 84 14.06 -8.70 6.26
N TYR A 85 13.92 -8.14 5.05
CA TYR A 85 12.91 -7.13 4.75
C TYR A 85 11.48 -7.67 4.84
N LEU A 86 11.22 -8.88 4.34
CA LEU A 86 9.92 -9.54 4.50
C LEU A 86 9.58 -9.79 5.98
N ASP A 87 10.52 -10.33 6.76
CA ASP A 87 10.35 -10.51 8.21
C ASP A 87 10.07 -9.17 8.91
N ALA A 88 10.78 -8.10 8.52
CA ALA A 88 10.55 -6.77 9.06
C ALA A 88 9.15 -6.23 8.69
N LEU A 89 8.67 -6.47 7.46
CA LEU A 89 7.31 -6.10 7.04
C LEU A 89 6.25 -6.87 7.82
N GLU A 90 6.42 -8.18 7.97
CA GLU A 90 5.54 -9.07 8.72
C GLU A 90 5.43 -8.64 10.20
N ALA A 91 6.52 -8.13 10.76
CA ALA A 91 6.57 -7.61 12.13
C ALA A 91 5.95 -6.20 12.30
N VAL A 92 5.61 -5.49 11.21
CA VAL A 92 4.91 -4.20 11.31
C VAL A 92 3.49 -4.42 11.85
N ASP A 93 3.18 -3.75 12.97
CA ASP A 93 1.83 -3.64 13.52
C ASP A 93 1.06 -2.54 12.78
N THR A 94 0.02 -2.94 12.05
CA THR A 94 -0.86 -2.05 11.27
C THR A 94 -2.03 -1.51 12.08
N SER A 95 -2.22 -2.00 13.32
CA SER A 95 -3.29 -1.57 14.23
C SER A 95 -3.23 -0.08 14.57
N SER A 96 -2.05 0.56 14.46
CA SER A 96 -1.84 2.00 14.68
C SER A 96 -1.45 2.73 13.39
N ALA A 97 -2.33 2.66 12.39
CA ALA A 97 -2.08 3.09 11.01
C ALA A 97 -1.81 4.60 10.76
N GLN A 98 -1.82 5.46 11.78
CA GLN A 98 -1.65 6.91 11.58
C GLN A 98 -0.21 7.34 11.24
N ASP A 99 0.80 6.53 11.60
CA ASP A 99 2.23 6.80 11.30
C ASP A 99 3.01 5.47 11.17
N THR A 100 2.53 4.57 10.31
CA THR A 100 3.22 3.28 10.10
C THR A 100 4.58 3.49 9.45
N LYS A 101 5.65 3.15 10.18
CA LYS A 101 7.02 3.23 9.64
C LYS A 101 7.36 1.95 8.90
N TRP A 102 7.31 2.03 7.58
CA TRP A 102 7.69 0.91 6.73
C TRP A 102 9.20 0.70 6.71
N PRO A 103 9.66 -0.57 6.76
CA PRO A 103 11.05 -0.88 6.49
C PRO A 103 11.43 -0.43 5.07
N THR A 104 12.72 -0.23 4.83
CA THR A 104 13.24 0.18 3.52
C THR A 104 13.66 -1.06 2.73
N PRO A 105 13.24 -1.22 1.47
CA PRO A 105 13.65 -2.36 0.65
C PRO A 105 15.16 -2.30 0.35
N PRO A 106 15.88 -3.43 0.44
CA PRO A 106 17.34 -3.47 0.29
C PRO A 106 17.82 -3.20 -1.14
N GLY A 107 16.94 -3.42 -2.13
CA GLY A 107 17.22 -3.22 -3.55
C GLY A 107 16.88 -1.82 -4.07
N GLY A 108 16.72 -0.82 -3.19
CA GLY A 108 16.27 0.53 -3.52
C GLY A 108 16.76 1.01 -4.88
N GLN A 109 15.87 1.03 -5.87
CA GLN A 109 16.08 1.85 -7.06
C GLN A 109 16.03 3.31 -6.59
N ALA A 110 17.20 3.86 -6.26
CA ALA A 110 17.43 5.26 -6.51
C ALA A 110 17.47 5.42 -8.04
N SER A 111 16.33 5.74 -8.65
CA SER A 111 16.22 6.40 -9.96
C SER A 111 14.83 7.01 -10.09
#